data_AF-A0A4R4E3U7-F1
#
_entry.id   AF-A0A4R4E3U7-F1
#
_cell.length_a   1.000
_cell.length_b   1.000
_cell.length_c   1.000
_cell.angle_alpha   90.00
_cell.angle_beta   90.00
_cell.angle_gamma   90.00
#
_symmetry.space_group_name_H-M   'P 1'
#
loop_
_entity.id
_entity.type
_entity.pdbx_description
1 polymer ?
#
loop_
_entity_poly.entity_id
_entity_poly.type
_entity_poly.pdbx_seq_one_letter_code
_entity_poly.pdbx_strand_id
1 'polypeptide(L)'
;MNRELLEKRTNQFHVDVLRLCKELPKDAAGFETGKQVIRSAGSVGANYRASRRSKSDKDFLYKMEVVLEEADESHYWLGVIGDSQMIIGAGVLRLTGEANELTAIFAAVCKTTKAKLNAAKKTKKEERKSRSSRSQDPES
;
A
#
# COMPACT_ATOMS: atom_id res chain seq x y z
N MET A 1 13.55 6.61 -3.23
CA MET A 1 13.32 6.34 -1.80
C MET A 1 13.74 4.91 -1.49
N ASN A 2 14.59 4.68 -0.49
CA ASN A 2 15.02 3.33 -0.11
C ASN A 2 13.96 2.66 0.82
N ARG A 3 14.03 1.34 1.00
CA ARG A 3 13.01 0.57 1.73
C ARG A 3 12.95 0.91 3.23
N GLU A 4 14.09 1.17 3.84
CA GLU A 4 14.15 1.53 5.27
C GLU A 4 13.53 2.89 5.56
N LEU A 5 13.71 3.85 4.66
CA LEU A 5 13.07 5.15 4.74
C LEU A 5 11.55 5.02 4.65
N LEU A 6 11.04 4.17 3.75
CA LEU A 6 9.60 3.94 3.61
C LEU A 6 9.01 3.24 4.85
N GLU A 7 9.73 2.29 5.45
CA GLU A 7 9.29 1.67 6.72
C GLU A 7 9.21 2.70 7.85
N LYS A 8 10.22 3.56 7.98
CA LYS A 8 10.19 4.66 8.95
C LYS A 8 9.04 5.63 8.68
N ARG A 9 8.80 5.95 7.41
CA ARG A 9 7.75 6.86 6.96
C ARG A 9 6.36 6.31 7.29
N THR A 10 6.07 5.04 7.01
CA THR A 10 4.80 4.40 7.37
C THR A 10 4.59 4.31 8.88
N ASN A 11 5.66 4.07 9.65
CA ASN A 11 5.58 4.06 11.11
C ASN A 11 5.28 5.46 11.66
N GLN A 12 5.95 6.48 11.14
CA GLN A 12 5.74 7.87 11.57
C GLN A 12 4.33 8.34 11.20
N PHE A 13 3.83 7.96 10.02
CA PHE A 13 2.45 8.23 9.62
C PHE A 13 1.44 7.70 10.64
N HIS A 14 1.56 6.42 11.05
CA HIS A 14 0.67 5.86 12.07
C HIS A 14 0.77 6.58 13.42
N VAL A 15 1.99 6.89 13.87
CA VAL A 15 2.20 7.65 15.13
C VAL A 15 1.54 9.02 15.08
N ASP A 16 1.64 9.71 13.96
CA ASP A 16 1.03 11.03 13.80
C ASP A 16 -0.50 10.95 13.71
N VAL A 17 -1.05 9.91 13.08
CA VAL A 17 -2.51 9.62 13.10
C VAL A 17 -2.99 9.37 14.52
N LEU A 18 -2.26 8.59 15.33
CA LEU A 18 -2.58 8.38 16.75
C LEU A 18 -2.58 9.68 17.55
N ARG A 19 -1.67 10.61 17.23
CA ARG A 19 -1.62 11.94 17.86
C ARG A 19 -2.82 12.80 17.44
N LEU A 20 -3.12 12.85 16.14
CA LEU A 20 -4.27 13.57 15.60
C LEU A 20 -5.58 13.08 16.22
N CYS A 21 -5.78 11.77 16.33
CA CYS A 21 -7.02 11.20 16.86
C CYS A 21 -7.31 11.57 18.33
N LYS A 22 -6.32 12.07 19.08
CA LYS A 22 -6.56 12.59 20.43
C LYS A 22 -7.43 13.85 20.42
N GLU A 23 -7.40 14.60 19.33
CA GLU A 23 -8.15 15.85 19.13
C GLU A 23 -9.59 15.60 18.67
N LEU A 24 -9.95 14.35 18.29
CA LEU A 24 -11.31 14.03 17.87
C LEU A 24 -12.34 14.31 18.98
N PRO A 25 -13.58 14.71 18.60
CA PRO A 25 -14.70 14.86 19.52
C PRO A 25 -14.90 13.62 20.40
N LYS A 26 -15.29 13.83 21.65
CA LYS A 26 -15.55 12.74 22.61
C LYS A 26 -17.01 12.29 22.52
N ASP A 27 -17.44 11.96 21.31
CA ASP A 27 -18.76 11.43 20.99
C ASP A 27 -18.66 10.14 20.16
N ALA A 28 -19.82 9.57 19.79
CA ALA A 28 -19.88 8.33 19.02
C ALA A 28 -19.25 8.46 17.62
N ALA A 29 -19.40 9.61 16.97
CA ALA A 29 -18.89 9.83 15.63
C ALA A 29 -17.36 9.94 15.63
N GLY A 30 -16.80 10.70 16.57
CA GLY A 30 -15.37 10.80 16.80
C GLY A 30 -14.74 9.46 17.19
N PHE A 31 -15.41 8.67 18.04
CA PHE A 31 -14.94 7.35 18.43
C PHE A 31 -14.87 6.36 17.25
N GLU A 32 -15.95 6.24 16.48
CA GLU A 32 -15.98 5.29 15.35
C GLU A 32 -15.04 5.73 14.22
N THR A 33 -15.00 7.03 13.89
CA THR A 33 -14.07 7.55 12.87
C THR A 33 -12.61 7.36 13.30
N GLY A 34 -12.29 7.65 14.56
CA GLY A 34 -10.97 7.44 15.12
C GLY A 34 -10.53 5.97 15.03
N LYS A 35 -11.42 5.02 15.34
CA LYS A 35 -11.13 3.59 15.20
C LYS A 35 -10.77 3.22 13.76
N GLN A 36 -11.51 3.72 12.78
CA GLN A 36 -11.26 3.39 11.38
C GLN A 36 -9.89 3.89 10.92
N VAL A 37 -9.60 5.19 11.09
CA VAL A 37 -8.34 5.78 10.63
C VAL A 37 -7.12 5.24 11.37
N ILE A 38 -7.24 4.92 12.67
CA ILE A 38 -6.15 4.31 13.45
C ILE A 38 -5.82 2.92 12.91
N ARG A 39 -6.85 2.12 12.60
CA ARG A 39 -6.67 0.76 12.09
C ARG A 39 -6.03 0.78 10.71
N SER A 40 -6.58 1.55 9.78
CA SER A 40 -6.06 1.61 8.41
C SER A 40 -4.62 2.12 8.39
N ALA A 41 -4.31 3.21 9.11
CA ALA A 41 -2.95 3.75 9.17
C ALA A 41 -1.95 2.77 9.80
N GLY A 42 -2.39 1.98 10.79
CA GLY A 42 -1.57 0.93 11.41
C GLY A 42 -1.32 -0.24 10.46
N SER A 43 -2.35 -0.64 9.72
CA SER A 43 -2.27 -1.68 8.70
C SER A 43 -1.28 -1.33 7.59
N VAL A 44 -1.18 -0.06 7.18
CA VAL A 44 -0.18 0.39 6.18
C VAL A 44 1.24 -0.03 6.61
N GLY A 45 1.66 0.37 7.82
CA GLY A 45 3.00 0.05 8.33
C GLY A 45 3.19 -1.44 8.61
N ALA A 46 2.20 -2.10 9.21
CA ALA A 46 2.26 -3.52 9.54
C ALA A 46 2.38 -4.40 8.29
N ASN A 47 1.54 -4.17 7.28
CA ASN A 47 1.57 -4.93 6.04
C ASN A 47 2.80 -4.60 5.18
N TYR A 48 3.27 -3.34 5.19
CA TYR A 48 4.52 -2.99 4.51
C TYR A 48 5.71 -3.75 5.12
N ARG A 49 5.78 -3.84 6.45
CA ARG A 49 6.81 -4.64 7.13
C ARG A 49 6.67 -6.13 6.81
N ALA A 50 5.45 -6.65 6.65
CA ALA A 50 5.21 -8.04 6.28
C ALA A 50 5.63 -8.34 4.83
N SER A 51 5.46 -7.39 3.89
CA SER A 51 5.89 -7.54 2.50
C SER A 51 7.41 -7.68 2.36
N ARG A 52 8.19 -7.16 3.31
CA ARG A 52 9.64 -7.37 3.37
C ARG A 52 10.06 -8.83 3.56
N ARG A 53 9.16 -9.68 4.06
CA ARG A 53 9.38 -11.12 4.26
C ARG A 53 8.70 -11.96 3.18
N SER A 54 8.42 -11.37 2.02
CA SER A 54 7.75 -12.09 0.94
C SER A 54 8.61 -13.21 0.36
N LYS A 55 7.97 -14.33 0.07
CA LYS A 55 8.63 -15.55 -0.44
C LYS A 55 8.74 -15.58 -1.97
N SER A 56 8.03 -14.69 -2.65
CA SER A 56 8.06 -14.56 -4.11
C SER A 56 7.57 -13.17 -4.53
N ASP A 57 7.82 -12.78 -5.79
CA ASP A 57 7.29 -11.54 -6.37
C ASP A 57 5.74 -11.50 -6.37
N LYS A 58 5.06 -12.65 -6.45
CA LYS A 58 3.59 -12.72 -6.37
C LYS A 58 3.08 -12.46 -4.95
N ASP A 59 3.74 -13.05 -3.96
CA ASP A 59 3.45 -12.84 -2.53
C ASP A 59 3.77 -11.39 -2.11
N PHE A 60 4.84 -10.82 -2.67
CA PHE A 60 5.14 -9.40 -2.53
C PHE A 60 4.03 -8.52 -3.11
N LEU A 61 3.60 -8.77 -4.36
CA LEU A 61 2.52 -8.01 -4.98
C LEU A 61 1.24 -8.06 -4.15
N TYR A 62 0.80 -9.25 -3.74
CA TYR A 62 -0.42 -9.42 -2.94
C TYR A 62 -0.38 -8.59 -1.65
N LYS A 63 0.72 -8.68 -0.90
CA LYS A 63 0.87 -7.88 0.33
C LYS A 63 0.94 -6.38 0.05
N MET A 64 1.56 -5.97 -1.05
CA MET A 64 1.61 -4.56 -1.44
C MET A 64 0.26 -4.01 -1.91
N GLU A 65 -0.59 -4.85 -2.51
CA GLU A 65 -1.98 -4.49 -2.85
C GLU A 65 -2.78 -4.21 -1.56
N VAL A 66 -2.61 -5.04 -0.51
CA VAL A 66 -3.19 -4.75 0.81
C VAL A 66 -2.65 -3.43 1.40
N VAL A 67 -1.34 -3.19 1.33
CA VAL A 67 -0.77 -1.91 1.82
C VAL A 67 -1.35 -0.70 1.08
N LEU A 68 -1.59 -0.84 -0.23
CA LEU A 68 -2.19 0.21 -1.05
C LEU A 68 -3.64 0.48 -0.63
N GLU A 69 -4.45 -0.57 -0.46
CA GLU A 69 -5.84 -0.46 0.00
C GLU A 69 -5.92 0.28 1.34
N GLU A 70 -5.07 -0.08 2.29
CA GLU A 70 -5.04 0.51 3.64
C GLU A 70 -4.55 1.97 3.63
N ALA A 71 -3.68 2.35 2.68
CA ALA A 71 -3.22 3.72 2.51
C ALA A 71 -4.31 4.62 1.92
N ASP A 72 -5.04 4.10 0.92
CA ASP A 72 -6.17 4.79 0.30
C ASP A 72 -7.34 4.94 1.30
N GLU A 73 -7.62 3.90 2.08
CA GLU A 73 -8.62 3.96 3.15
C GLU A 73 -8.22 5.00 4.23
N SER A 74 -6.94 5.06 4.60
CA SER A 74 -6.46 6.09 5.52
C SER A 74 -6.65 7.50 4.96
N HIS A 75 -6.38 7.69 3.66
CA HIS A 75 -6.61 8.96 2.97
C HIS A 75 -8.09 9.35 3.00
N TYR A 76 -8.99 8.39 2.71
CA TYR A 76 -10.43 8.60 2.79
C TYR A 76 -10.87 9.06 4.19
N TRP A 77 -10.49 8.35 5.25
CA TRP A 77 -10.92 8.70 6.61
C TRP A 77 -10.35 10.04 7.10
N LEU A 78 -9.13 10.40 6.71
CA LEU A 78 -8.57 11.71 6.99
C LEU A 78 -9.32 12.82 6.25
N GLY A 79 -9.75 12.56 5.01
CA GLY A 79 -10.67 13.44 4.27
C GLY A 79 -12.00 13.63 4.99
N VAL A 80 -12.62 12.54 5.45
CA VAL A 80 -13.87 12.57 6.23
C VAL A 80 -13.72 13.43 7.50
N ILE A 81 -12.61 13.29 8.23
CA ILE A 81 -12.32 14.12 9.42
C ILE A 81 -12.28 15.61 9.07
N GLY A 82 -11.64 15.97 7.94
CA GLY A 82 -11.56 17.35 7.47
C GLY A 82 -12.91 17.90 6.99
N ASP A 83 -13.60 17.16 6.13
CA ASP A 83 -14.86 17.57 5.51
C ASP A 83 -16.00 17.69 6.54
N SER A 84 -16.01 16.80 7.54
CA SER A 84 -16.97 16.84 8.66
C SER A 84 -16.61 17.88 9.73
N GLN A 85 -15.47 18.58 9.58
CA GLN A 85 -14.97 19.55 10.54
C GLN A 85 -14.77 18.99 11.96
N MET A 86 -14.58 17.67 12.10
CA MET A 86 -14.26 17.04 13.40
C MET A 86 -12.93 17.55 13.95
N ILE A 87 -11.98 17.83 13.07
CA ILE A 87 -10.73 18.52 13.38
C ILE A 87 -10.46 19.54 12.28
N ILE A 88 -10.22 20.79 12.66
CA ILE A 88 -9.85 21.87 11.74
C ILE A 88 -8.41 22.25 12.04
N GLY A 89 -7.50 22.02 11.08
CA GLY A 89 -6.12 22.47 11.23
C GLY A 89 -5.15 21.85 10.23
N ALA A 90 -3.93 22.40 10.23
CA ALA A 90 -2.85 21.94 9.36
C ALA A 90 -2.46 20.47 9.59
N GLY A 91 -2.74 19.91 10.77
CA GLY A 91 -2.48 18.52 11.09
C GLY A 91 -3.24 17.53 10.20
N VAL A 92 -4.55 17.73 10.02
CA VAL A 92 -5.41 16.91 9.15
C VAL A 92 -4.97 17.04 7.69
N LEU A 93 -4.75 18.27 7.22
CA LEU A 93 -4.34 18.53 5.84
C LEU A 93 -2.99 17.86 5.52
N ARG A 94 -2.01 18.00 6.41
CA ARG A 94 -0.69 17.37 6.28
C ARG A 94 -0.82 15.85 6.22
N LEU A 95 -1.60 15.25 7.11
CA LEU A 95 -1.75 13.79 7.16
C LEU A 95 -2.55 13.25 5.96
N THR A 96 -3.55 13.99 5.49
CA THR A 96 -4.27 13.65 4.25
C THR A 96 -3.31 13.65 3.07
N GLY A 97 -2.47 14.69 2.94
CA GLY A 97 -1.41 14.75 1.92
C GLY A 97 -0.43 13.59 2.00
N GLU A 98 0.04 13.26 3.21
CA GLU A 98 0.93 12.12 3.44
C GLU A 98 0.29 10.77 3.04
N ALA A 99 -0.98 10.56 3.39
CA ALA A 99 -1.72 9.35 3.02
C ALA A 99 -1.87 9.22 1.49
N ASN A 100 -2.14 10.32 0.80
CA ASN A 100 -2.21 10.37 -0.66
C ASN A 100 -0.84 10.06 -1.30
N GLU A 101 0.25 10.63 -0.77
CA GLU A 101 1.60 10.33 -1.25
C GLU A 101 1.98 8.86 -1.05
N LEU A 102 1.67 8.28 0.12
CA LEU A 102 1.86 6.85 0.38
C LEU A 102 1.05 5.99 -0.60
N THR A 103 -0.21 6.35 -0.85
CA THR A 103 -1.07 5.69 -1.85
C THR A 103 -0.43 5.72 -3.24
N ALA A 104 0.02 6.88 -3.70
CA ALA A 104 0.69 7.02 -5.00
C ALA A 104 1.98 6.19 -5.09
N ILE A 105 2.78 6.16 -4.02
CA ILE A 105 4.00 5.35 -3.93
C ILE A 105 3.66 3.86 -4.06
N PHE A 106 2.69 3.37 -3.28
CA PHE A 106 2.34 1.96 -3.28
C PHE A 106 1.65 1.52 -4.58
N ALA A 107 0.84 2.39 -5.19
CA ALA A 107 0.28 2.17 -6.52
C ALA A 107 1.39 1.99 -7.57
N ALA A 108 2.43 2.84 -7.54
CA ALA A 108 3.58 2.71 -8.44
C ALA A 108 4.37 1.41 -8.19
N VAL A 109 4.54 0.99 -6.94
CA VAL A 109 5.19 -0.29 -6.57
C VAL A 109 4.40 -1.48 -7.11
N CYS A 110 3.08 -1.50 -6.91
CA CYS A 110 2.20 -2.55 -7.41
C CYS A 110 2.25 -2.63 -8.94
N LYS A 111 2.11 -1.48 -9.63
CA LYS A 111 2.19 -1.39 -11.10
C LYS A 111 3.50 -1.96 -11.64
N THR A 112 4.63 -1.56 -11.05
CA THR A 112 5.97 -2.02 -11.47
C THR A 112 6.14 -3.52 -11.27
N THR A 113 5.71 -4.04 -10.12
CA THR A 113 5.79 -5.48 -9.80
C THR A 113 4.93 -6.31 -10.75
N LYS A 114 3.72 -5.83 -11.06
CA LYS A 114 2.79 -6.48 -12.00
C LYS A 114 3.37 -6.55 -13.41
N ALA A 115 3.99 -5.47 -13.88
CA ALA A 115 4.70 -5.42 -15.16
C ALA A 115 5.86 -6.43 -15.22
N LYS A 116 6.70 -6.49 -14.17
CA LYS A 116 7.80 -7.47 -14.06
C LYS A 116 7.29 -8.91 -14.14
N LEU A 117 6.23 -9.23 -13.40
CA LEU A 117 5.62 -10.57 -13.41
C LEU A 117 5.06 -10.94 -14.79
N ASN A 118 4.46 -9.99 -15.50
CA ASN A 118 3.91 -10.22 -16.84
C ASN A 118 5.02 -10.43 -17.89
N ALA A 119 6.11 -9.65 -17.82
CA ALA A 119 7.27 -9.86 -18.67
C ALA A 119 7.86 -11.27 -18.47
N ALA A 120 8.07 -11.69 -17.22
CA ALA A 120 8.60 -13.02 -16.91
C ALA A 120 7.69 -14.17 -17.40
N LYS A 121 6.36 -13.99 -17.36
CA LYS A 121 5.40 -14.96 -17.93
C LYS A 121 5.51 -15.05 -19.45
N LYS A 122 5.68 -13.90 -20.13
CA LYS A 122 5.82 -13.83 -21.58
C LYS A 122 7.07 -14.55 -22.05
N THR A 123 8.22 -14.26 -21.45
CA THR A 123 9.51 -14.94 -21.75
C THR A 123 9.40 -16.46 -21.58
N LYS A 124 8.85 -16.93 -20.45
CA LYS A 124 8.65 -18.38 -20.22
C LYS A 124 7.73 -19.04 -21.25
N LYS A 125 6.73 -18.32 -21.76
CA LYS A 125 5.81 -18.81 -22.79
C LYS A 125 6.51 -18.94 -24.14
N GLU A 126 7.37 -17.96 -24.48
CA GLU A 126 8.17 -17.95 -25.71
C GLU A 126 9.22 -19.08 -25.70
N GLU A 127 9.94 -19.26 -24.58
CA GLU A 127 10.89 -20.36 -24.39
C GLU A 127 10.25 -21.74 -24.53
N ARG A 128 9.04 -21.94 -23.95
CA ARG A 128 8.30 -23.21 -24.07
C ARG A 128 7.86 -23.49 -25.50
N LYS A 129 7.41 -22.48 -26.24
CA LYS A 129 7.06 -22.62 -27.66
C LYS A 129 8.29 -22.99 -28.50
N SER A 130 9.42 -22.32 -28.28
CA SER A 130 10.69 -22.60 -28.97
C SER A 130 11.22 -24.02 -28.71
N ARG A 131 11.07 -24.54 -27.48
CA ARG A 131 11.47 -25.93 -27.16
C ARG A 131 10.56 -26.96 -27.82
N SER A 132 9.25 -26.69 -27.87
CA SER A 132 8.27 -27.60 -28.48
C SER A 132 8.41 -27.70 -30.01
N SER A 133 8.88 -26.65 -30.69
CA SER A 133 9.13 -26.67 -32.13
C SER A 133 10.42 -27.41 -32.49
N ARG A 134 11.45 -27.38 -31.62
CA ARG A 134 12.73 -28.09 -31.83
C ARG A 134 12.65 -29.60 -31.61
N SER A 135 11.65 -30.08 -30.86
CA SER A 135 11.42 -31.51 -30.63
C SER A 135 10.59 -32.21 -31.71
N GLN A 136 10.20 -31.48 -32.77
CA GLN A 136 9.42 -32.01 -33.90
C GLN A 136 10.24 -32.20 -35.19
N ASP A 137 11.55 -31.96 -35.17
CA ASP A 137 12.44 -32.32 -36.28
C ASP A 137 13.01 -33.73 -36.02
N PRO A 138 12.53 -34.79 -36.71
CA PRO A 138 13.21 -36.08 -36.69
C PRO A 138 14.50 -35.95 -37.50
N GLU A 139 15.59 -36.54 -36.99
CA GLU A 139 16.83 -36.75 -37.74
C GLU A 139 16.50 -37.35 -39.13
N SER A 140 16.83 -36.59 -40.17
CA SER A 140 16.95 -37.08 -41.55
C SER A 140 18.32 -37.70 -41.77
#